data_AF-A0A7J8CAT6-F1
#
_entry.id   AF-A0A7J8CAT6-F1
#
_cell.length_a   1.000
_cell.length_b   1.000
_cell.length_c   1.000
_cell.angle_alpha   90.00
_cell.angle_beta   90.00
_cell.angle_gamma   90.00
#
_symmetry.space_group_name_H-M   'P 1'
#
loop_
_entity.id
_entity.type
_entity.pdbx_description
1 polymer ?
#
loop_
_entity_poly.entity_id
_entity_poly.type
_entity_poly.pdbx_seq_one_letter_code
_entity_poly.pdbx_strand_id
1 'polypeptide(L)'
;MVARETVQPGELLFTVPRAALLSQHTCSISELLERERGALQSQSGWVPLLLALLHELQAPASPWSPYFALWPELGHLKHPMFWPEEERRRLLQGTGVPEAVEKDLANIRSEYYSIVLPFMEAHPHLFSPRVRSLELYHQLVALVMAYSFQEPLEEEDDEKEPNPPLMVPAADILNHLPDHNANLEYSPNYLRMVATKPIPKGHEIFNTYGQMANWQLIHMYGFVEPYPDNTDDTADIQMVTVREAALQGTKAEAERLLLLERWDYLCKLEMVGEEGAFVIGWEKVLTEEELTTTLKVEGPK
;
A
#
# COMPACT_ATOMS: atom_id res chain seq x y z
N MET A 1 -10.75 12.84 -12.40
CA MET A 1 -12.02 13.62 -12.59
C MET A 1 -11.69 15.03 -13.08
N VAL A 2 -12.63 15.80 -13.68
CA VAL A 2 -12.32 17.16 -14.20
C VAL A 2 -13.32 18.20 -13.70
N ALA A 3 -12.81 19.38 -13.32
CA ALA A 3 -13.62 20.51 -12.85
C ALA A 3 -14.46 21.11 -13.99
N ARG A 4 -15.79 21.09 -13.87
CA ARG A 4 -16.69 21.69 -14.88
C ARG A 4 -16.76 23.21 -14.79
N GLU A 5 -16.47 23.75 -13.62
CA GLU A 5 -16.40 25.16 -13.27
C GLU A 5 -15.21 25.35 -12.33
N THR A 6 -14.81 26.59 -12.07
CA THR A 6 -13.70 26.85 -11.14
C THR A 6 -14.14 26.50 -9.71
N VAL A 7 -13.39 25.63 -9.05
CA VAL A 7 -13.62 25.19 -7.67
C VAL A 7 -12.70 25.97 -6.72
N GLN A 8 -13.23 26.37 -5.57
CA GLN A 8 -12.46 27.09 -4.54
C GLN A 8 -11.83 26.13 -3.52
N PRO A 9 -10.72 26.53 -2.85
CA PRO A 9 -10.20 25.79 -1.70
C PRO A 9 -11.27 25.60 -0.61
N GLY A 10 -11.31 24.41 -0.01
CA GLY A 10 -12.29 24.01 0.99
C GLY A 10 -13.67 23.65 0.43
N GLU A 11 -13.87 23.74 -0.88
CA GLU A 11 -15.13 23.35 -1.51
C GLU A 11 -15.29 21.82 -1.52
N LEU A 12 -16.48 21.37 -1.14
CA LEU A 12 -16.85 19.96 -1.17
C LEU A 12 -17.05 19.49 -2.61
N LEU A 13 -16.27 18.50 -3.03
CA LEU A 13 -16.37 17.92 -4.37
C LEU A 13 -17.46 16.86 -4.45
N PHE A 14 -17.45 15.90 -3.51
CA PHE A 14 -18.49 14.89 -3.35
C PHE A 14 -18.40 14.21 -1.97
N THR A 15 -19.47 13.49 -1.62
CA THR A 15 -19.53 12.64 -0.42
C THR A 15 -19.85 11.21 -0.79
N VAL A 16 -19.26 10.26 -0.08
CA VAL A 16 -19.53 8.82 -0.21
C VAL A 16 -20.08 8.30 1.12
N PRO A 17 -21.36 7.89 1.20
CA PRO A 17 -21.89 7.29 2.42
C PRO A 17 -21.13 6.02 2.79
N ARG A 18 -20.89 5.76 4.08
CA ARG A 18 -20.16 4.55 4.52
C ARG A 18 -20.80 3.24 4.06
N ALA A 19 -22.12 3.22 3.94
CA ALA A 19 -22.87 2.07 3.43
C ALA A 19 -22.62 1.78 1.93
N ALA A 20 -22.08 2.74 1.16
CA ALA A 20 -21.75 2.57 -0.25
C ALA A 20 -20.34 2.00 -0.47
N LEU A 21 -19.48 2.02 0.55
CA LEU A 21 -18.14 1.45 0.49
C LEU A 21 -18.22 -0.04 0.25
N LEU A 22 -17.27 -0.60 -0.49
CA LEU A 22 -17.13 -2.04 -0.64
C LEU A 22 -15.98 -2.50 0.27
N SER A 23 -16.35 -3.28 1.29
CA SER A 23 -15.45 -3.77 2.33
C SER A 23 -15.89 -5.16 2.79
N GLN A 24 -15.06 -5.80 3.62
CA GLN A 24 -15.42 -7.03 4.32
C GLN A 24 -16.69 -6.87 5.19
N HIS A 25 -17.04 -5.65 5.61
CA HIS A 25 -18.18 -5.38 6.49
C HIS A 25 -19.48 -5.03 5.74
N THR A 26 -19.38 -4.50 4.52
CA THR A 26 -20.54 -4.04 3.74
C THR A 26 -20.97 -5.04 2.67
N CYS A 27 -20.10 -5.95 2.23
CA CYS A 27 -20.44 -6.97 1.24
C CYS A 27 -21.53 -7.93 1.72
N SER A 28 -22.18 -8.62 0.78
CA SER A 28 -23.31 -9.50 1.07
C SER A 28 -22.97 -10.77 1.86
N ILE A 29 -21.67 -11.08 2.03
CA ILE A 29 -21.16 -12.20 2.84
C ILE A 29 -20.43 -11.74 4.12
N SER A 30 -20.63 -10.50 4.56
CA SER A 30 -19.92 -9.91 5.70
C SER A 30 -20.05 -10.71 7.00
N GLU A 31 -21.24 -11.22 7.31
CA GLU A 31 -21.48 -12.06 8.51
C GLU A 31 -20.64 -13.35 8.50
N LEU A 32 -20.41 -13.93 7.31
CA LEU A 32 -19.57 -15.12 7.16
C LEU A 32 -18.08 -14.76 7.36
N LEU A 33 -17.62 -13.67 6.74
CA LEU A 33 -16.23 -13.23 6.86
C LEU A 33 -15.89 -12.88 8.31
N GLU A 34 -16.79 -12.23 9.04
CA GLU A 34 -16.61 -11.91 10.45
C GLU A 34 -16.58 -13.18 11.32
N ARG A 35 -17.48 -14.14 11.06
CA ARG A 35 -17.49 -15.42 11.79
C ARG A 35 -16.20 -16.20 11.61
N GLU A 36 -15.64 -16.19 10.40
CA GLU A 36 -14.43 -16.96 10.05
C GLU A 36 -13.14 -16.13 10.19
N ARG A 37 -13.19 -14.93 10.78
CA ARG A 37 -12.05 -13.98 10.84
C ARG A 37 -10.74 -14.60 11.30
N GLY A 38 -10.78 -15.55 12.25
CA GLY A 38 -9.58 -16.23 12.75
C GLY A 38 -8.91 -17.13 11.71
N ALA A 39 -9.69 -17.77 10.83
CA ALA A 39 -9.17 -18.58 9.73
C ALA A 39 -8.72 -17.74 8.52
N LEU A 40 -9.14 -16.47 8.45
CA LEU A 40 -8.84 -15.55 7.37
C LEU A 40 -7.65 -14.61 7.68
N GLN A 41 -6.97 -14.81 8.81
CA GLN A 41 -5.78 -14.03 9.15
C GLN A 41 -4.63 -14.34 8.19
N SER A 42 -3.96 -13.30 7.73
CA SER A 42 -2.77 -13.39 6.88
C SER A 42 -1.80 -12.26 7.19
N GLN A 43 -0.59 -12.31 6.63
CA GLN A 43 0.42 -11.27 6.82
C GLN A 43 -0.05 -9.91 6.28
N SER A 44 -0.82 -9.89 5.18
CA SER A 44 -1.37 -8.65 4.61
C SER A 44 -2.59 -8.12 5.38
N GLY A 45 -3.38 -9.01 5.98
CA GLY A 45 -4.70 -8.67 6.53
C GLY A 45 -5.76 -8.39 5.46
N TRP A 46 -5.48 -8.62 4.17
CA TRP A 46 -6.38 -8.22 3.06
C TRP A 46 -7.31 -9.34 2.59
N VAL A 47 -7.09 -10.57 3.05
CA VAL A 47 -7.87 -11.75 2.64
C VAL A 47 -9.39 -11.54 2.72
N PRO A 48 -9.96 -10.97 3.80
CA PRO A 48 -11.42 -10.81 3.85
C PRO A 48 -11.95 -9.80 2.82
N LEU A 49 -11.23 -8.71 2.54
CA LEU A 49 -11.58 -7.80 1.44
C LEU A 49 -11.51 -8.51 0.09
N LEU A 50 -10.43 -9.25 -0.18
CA LEU A 50 -10.25 -9.98 -1.44
C LEU A 50 -11.35 -11.02 -1.66
N LEU A 51 -11.77 -11.72 -0.60
CA LEU A 51 -12.92 -12.63 -0.64
C LEU A 51 -14.24 -11.89 -0.90
N ALA A 52 -14.44 -10.71 -0.31
CA ALA A 52 -15.59 -9.86 -0.61
C ALA A 52 -15.61 -9.46 -2.09
N LEU A 53 -14.47 -9.04 -2.66
CA LEU A 53 -14.35 -8.71 -4.08
C LEU A 53 -14.63 -9.93 -4.98
N LEU A 54 -14.01 -11.07 -4.70
CA LEU A 54 -14.21 -12.32 -5.44
C LEU A 54 -15.69 -12.76 -5.45
N HIS A 55 -16.38 -12.59 -4.31
CA HIS A 55 -17.80 -12.91 -4.20
C HIS A 55 -18.67 -11.94 -5.00
N GLU A 56 -18.50 -10.64 -4.80
CA GLU A 56 -19.35 -9.61 -5.41
C GLU A 56 -19.15 -9.54 -6.94
N LEU A 57 -17.94 -9.81 -7.46
CA LEU A 57 -17.66 -9.83 -8.90
C LEU A 57 -18.44 -10.89 -9.68
N GLN A 58 -18.82 -11.98 -9.02
CA GLN A 58 -19.60 -13.07 -9.62
C GLN A 58 -21.05 -13.10 -9.17
N ALA A 59 -21.43 -12.24 -8.22
CA ALA A 59 -22.80 -12.15 -7.73
C ALA A 59 -23.70 -11.53 -8.81
N PRO A 60 -24.79 -12.22 -9.25
CA PRO A 60 -25.63 -11.75 -10.36
C PRO A 60 -26.33 -10.40 -10.12
N ALA A 61 -26.53 -10.04 -8.85
CA ALA A 61 -27.21 -8.82 -8.43
C ALA A 61 -26.36 -8.03 -7.42
N SER A 62 -25.04 -8.01 -7.62
CA SER A 62 -24.17 -7.19 -6.78
C SER A 62 -24.60 -5.72 -6.84
N PRO A 63 -24.79 -5.03 -5.71
CA PRO A 63 -25.11 -3.61 -5.72
C PRO A 63 -23.95 -2.76 -6.26
N TRP A 64 -22.74 -3.33 -6.33
CA TRP A 64 -21.53 -2.69 -6.87
C TRP A 64 -21.28 -2.98 -8.35
N SER A 65 -22.17 -3.67 -9.07
CA SER A 65 -21.98 -3.92 -10.52
C SER A 65 -21.72 -2.63 -11.34
N PRO A 66 -22.40 -1.49 -11.10
CA PRO A 66 -22.08 -0.24 -11.81
C PRO A 66 -20.70 0.32 -11.45
N TYR A 67 -20.21 0.06 -10.24
CA TYR A 67 -18.89 0.47 -9.78
C TYR A 67 -17.80 -0.37 -10.46
N PHE A 68 -17.96 -1.70 -10.50
CA PHE A 68 -17.03 -2.60 -11.21
C PHE A 68 -16.95 -2.30 -12.71
N ALA A 69 -18.00 -1.76 -13.32
CA ALA A 69 -17.97 -1.36 -14.73
C ALA A 69 -17.01 -0.20 -15.03
N LEU A 70 -16.52 0.51 -14.01
CA LEU A 70 -15.54 1.59 -14.13
C LEU A 70 -14.10 1.12 -13.84
N TRP A 71 -13.92 -0.12 -13.37
CA TRP A 71 -12.60 -0.66 -13.09
C TRP A 71 -11.73 -0.78 -14.34
N PRO A 72 -10.40 -0.72 -14.19
CA PRO A 72 -9.51 -1.04 -15.28
C PRO A 72 -9.72 -2.47 -15.76
N GLU A 73 -9.35 -2.74 -16.99
CA GLU A 73 -9.23 -4.11 -17.48
C GLU A 73 -8.14 -4.83 -16.68
N LEU A 74 -8.53 -5.82 -15.87
CA LEU A 74 -7.63 -6.51 -14.93
C LEU A 74 -6.42 -7.17 -15.62
N GLY A 75 -6.55 -7.56 -16.89
CA GLY A 75 -5.46 -8.12 -17.69
C GLY A 75 -4.42 -7.09 -18.17
N HIS A 76 -4.64 -5.80 -17.95
CA HIS A 76 -3.78 -4.70 -18.42
C HIS A 76 -3.22 -3.85 -17.26
N LEU A 77 -3.23 -4.37 -16.03
CA LEU A 77 -2.58 -3.73 -14.90
C LEU A 77 -1.06 -3.64 -15.14
N LYS A 78 -0.46 -2.52 -14.72
CA LYS A 78 0.92 -2.15 -15.09
C LYS A 78 1.96 -2.43 -14.01
N HIS A 79 1.54 -2.95 -12.86
CA HIS A 79 2.41 -3.27 -11.73
C HIS A 79 3.59 -4.16 -12.16
N PRO A 80 4.82 -3.91 -11.68
CA PRO A 80 6.00 -4.72 -11.99
C PRO A 80 5.87 -6.20 -11.65
N MET A 81 4.96 -6.58 -10.74
CA MET A 81 4.65 -7.99 -10.46
C MET A 81 4.13 -8.76 -11.67
N PHE A 82 3.58 -8.07 -12.69
CA PHE A 82 3.13 -8.67 -13.94
C PHE A 82 4.20 -8.67 -15.04
N TRP A 83 5.34 -8.02 -14.82
CA TRP A 83 6.43 -8.00 -15.78
C TRP A 83 7.18 -9.34 -15.78
N PRO A 84 7.83 -9.72 -16.90
CA PRO A 84 8.79 -10.80 -16.91
C PRO A 84 9.85 -10.60 -15.82
N GLU A 85 10.17 -11.65 -15.07
CA GLU A 85 11.07 -11.56 -13.93
C GLU A 85 12.45 -10.99 -14.31
N GLU A 86 13.02 -11.45 -15.43
CA GLU A 86 14.32 -10.95 -15.92
C GLU A 86 14.27 -9.45 -16.25
N GLU A 87 13.16 -8.98 -16.82
CA GLU A 87 12.97 -7.57 -17.15
C GLU A 87 12.87 -6.72 -15.87
N ARG A 88 12.03 -7.16 -14.92
CA ARG A 88 11.89 -6.49 -13.61
C ARG A 88 13.23 -6.41 -12.88
N ARG A 89 13.95 -7.53 -12.76
CA ARG A 89 15.26 -7.57 -12.07
C ARG A 89 16.29 -6.68 -12.74
N ARG A 90 16.35 -6.68 -14.07
CA ARG A 90 17.33 -5.89 -14.83
C ARG A 90 17.05 -4.39 -14.78
N LEU A 91 15.79 -3.98 -14.97
CA LEU A 91 15.44 -2.57 -15.11
C LEU A 91 15.31 -1.85 -13.76
N LEU A 92 14.92 -2.57 -12.70
CA LEU A 92 14.65 -2.00 -11.38
C LEU A 92 15.68 -2.42 -10.33
N GLN A 93 16.87 -2.87 -10.76
CA GLN A 93 17.94 -3.29 -9.86
C GLN A 93 18.31 -2.18 -8.87
N GLY A 94 18.29 -2.48 -7.58
CA GLY A 94 18.70 -1.55 -6.51
C GLY A 94 17.64 -0.51 -6.12
N THR A 95 16.45 -0.56 -6.72
CA THR A 95 15.33 0.35 -6.38
C THR A 95 14.47 -0.15 -5.21
N GLY A 96 14.69 -1.38 -4.73
CA GLY A 96 13.85 -2.06 -3.75
C GLY A 96 12.59 -2.73 -4.34
N VAL A 97 12.18 -2.37 -5.56
CA VAL A 97 10.98 -2.92 -6.20
C VAL A 97 11.09 -4.42 -6.51
N PRO A 98 12.22 -4.97 -7.02
CA PRO A 98 12.33 -6.41 -7.25
C PRO A 98 12.14 -7.23 -5.96
N GLU A 99 12.73 -6.78 -4.85
CA GLU A 99 12.67 -7.42 -3.54
C GLU A 99 11.24 -7.38 -2.97
N ALA A 100 10.59 -6.22 -3.05
CA ALA A 100 9.20 -6.05 -2.63
C ALA A 100 8.25 -6.96 -3.43
N VAL A 101 8.38 -6.97 -4.76
CA VAL A 101 7.56 -7.81 -5.64
C VAL A 101 7.79 -9.30 -5.40
N GLU A 102 9.02 -9.72 -5.12
CA GLU A 102 9.31 -11.13 -4.81
C GLU A 102 8.63 -11.57 -3.50
N LYS A 103 8.66 -10.71 -2.48
CA LYS A 103 7.92 -10.90 -1.21
C LYS A 103 6.42 -10.99 -1.45
N ASP A 104 5.86 -10.07 -2.25
CA ASP A 104 4.42 -10.07 -2.57
C ASP A 104 4.01 -11.35 -3.31
N LEU A 105 4.72 -11.74 -4.36
CA LEU A 105 4.39 -12.95 -5.13
C LEU A 105 4.44 -14.22 -4.26
N ALA A 106 5.38 -14.30 -3.33
CA ALA A 106 5.45 -15.40 -2.36
C ALA A 106 4.25 -15.40 -1.41
N ASN A 107 3.90 -14.23 -0.86
CA ASN A 107 2.78 -14.05 0.06
C ASN A 107 1.43 -14.33 -0.61
N ILE A 108 1.18 -13.74 -1.79
CA ILE A 108 -0.03 -13.95 -2.58
C ILE A 108 -0.23 -15.43 -2.89
N ARG A 109 0.83 -16.12 -3.31
CA ARG A 109 0.77 -17.56 -3.59
C ARG A 109 0.46 -18.36 -2.33
N SER A 110 1.11 -18.04 -1.22
CA SER A 110 0.89 -18.71 0.08
C SER A 110 -0.56 -18.53 0.54
N GLU A 111 -1.04 -17.28 0.60
CA GLU A 111 -2.41 -16.95 0.99
C GLU A 111 -3.44 -17.65 0.10
N TYR A 112 -3.22 -17.63 -1.21
CA TYR A 112 -4.15 -18.25 -2.14
C TYR A 112 -4.36 -19.73 -1.86
N TYR A 113 -3.27 -20.50 -1.73
CA TYR A 113 -3.36 -21.94 -1.56
C TYR A 113 -3.68 -22.39 -0.12
N SER A 114 -3.25 -21.62 0.89
CA SER A 114 -3.44 -22.01 2.29
C SER A 114 -4.75 -21.50 2.91
N ILE A 115 -5.30 -20.39 2.40
CA ILE A 115 -6.46 -19.72 3.00
C ILE A 115 -7.59 -19.57 1.98
N VAL A 116 -7.35 -18.84 0.88
CA VAL A 116 -8.41 -18.33 -0.01
C VAL A 116 -9.07 -19.45 -0.81
N LEU A 117 -8.28 -20.31 -1.47
CA LEU A 117 -8.81 -21.42 -2.24
C LEU A 117 -9.56 -22.44 -1.37
N PRO A 118 -9.01 -22.92 -0.22
CA PRO A 118 -9.76 -23.77 0.71
C PRO A 118 -11.08 -23.14 1.17
N PHE A 119 -11.07 -21.83 1.47
CA PHE A 119 -12.29 -21.12 1.87
C PHE A 119 -13.35 -21.10 0.75
N MET A 120 -12.94 -20.80 -0.49
CA MET A 120 -13.85 -20.82 -1.64
C MET A 120 -14.37 -22.24 -1.95
N GLU A 121 -13.55 -23.27 -1.77
CA GLU A 121 -13.94 -24.67 -1.95
C GLU A 121 -14.92 -25.16 -0.89
N ALA A 122 -14.77 -24.68 0.36
CA ALA A 122 -15.71 -24.94 1.44
C ALA A 122 -17.07 -24.22 1.24
N HIS A 123 -17.10 -23.12 0.48
CA HIS A 123 -18.29 -22.31 0.23
C HIS A 123 -18.65 -22.22 -1.27
N PRO A 124 -18.89 -23.35 -1.97
CA PRO A 124 -19.02 -23.37 -3.42
C PRO A 124 -20.26 -22.64 -3.96
N HIS A 125 -21.26 -22.40 -3.11
CA HIS A 125 -22.46 -21.64 -3.42
C HIS A 125 -22.22 -20.11 -3.45
N LEU A 126 -21.15 -19.63 -2.80
CA LEU A 126 -20.73 -18.23 -2.79
C LEU A 126 -19.61 -17.96 -3.80
N PHE A 127 -18.83 -18.97 -4.17
CA PHE A 127 -17.67 -18.84 -5.04
C PHE A 127 -17.71 -19.87 -6.16
N SER A 128 -18.15 -19.44 -7.35
CA SER A 128 -18.13 -20.28 -8.54
C SER A 128 -16.71 -20.71 -8.95
N PRO A 129 -16.53 -21.82 -9.69
CA PRO A 129 -15.21 -22.23 -10.16
C PRO A 129 -14.46 -21.18 -11.00
N ARG A 130 -15.18 -20.24 -11.63
CA ARG A 130 -14.60 -19.18 -12.47
C ARG A 130 -13.72 -18.21 -11.67
N VAL A 131 -14.08 -17.91 -10.42
CA VAL A 131 -13.32 -16.97 -9.57
C VAL A 131 -12.21 -17.66 -8.77
N ARG A 132 -12.14 -19.00 -8.80
CA ARG A 132 -11.08 -19.80 -8.17
C ARG A 132 -9.84 -19.83 -9.05
N SER A 133 -9.31 -18.65 -9.34
CA SER A 133 -8.14 -18.45 -10.19
C SER A 133 -7.06 -17.70 -9.43
N LEU A 134 -5.86 -18.30 -9.37
CA LEU A 134 -4.68 -17.64 -8.82
C LEU A 134 -4.35 -16.36 -9.61
N GLU A 135 -4.55 -16.37 -10.93
CA GLU A 135 -4.33 -15.20 -11.79
C GLU A 135 -5.28 -14.06 -11.42
N LEU A 136 -6.58 -14.36 -11.25
CA LEU A 136 -7.55 -13.36 -10.80
C LEU A 136 -7.20 -12.84 -9.40
N TYR A 137 -6.74 -13.70 -8.51
CA TYR A 137 -6.31 -13.29 -7.18
C TYR A 137 -5.12 -12.31 -7.23
N HIS A 138 -4.10 -12.55 -8.08
CA HIS A 138 -3.01 -11.58 -8.28
C HIS A 138 -3.54 -10.24 -8.80
N GLN A 139 -4.47 -10.26 -9.76
CA GLN A 139 -5.07 -9.04 -10.31
C GLN A 139 -5.85 -8.26 -9.25
N LEU A 140 -6.60 -8.94 -8.39
CA LEU A 140 -7.33 -8.28 -7.31
C LEU A 140 -6.43 -7.77 -6.20
N VAL A 141 -5.32 -8.45 -5.89
CA VAL A 141 -4.30 -7.90 -4.98
C VAL A 141 -3.72 -6.61 -5.55
N ALA A 142 -3.33 -6.60 -6.83
CA ALA A 142 -2.85 -5.40 -7.50
C ALA A 142 -3.90 -4.28 -7.57
N LEU A 143 -5.17 -4.63 -7.73
CA LEU A 143 -6.27 -3.67 -7.67
C LEU A 143 -6.43 -3.09 -6.26
N VAL A 144 -6.36 -3.92 -5.21
CA VAL A 144 -6.41 -3.44 -3.82
C VAL A 144 -5.21 -2.54 -3.52
N MET A 145 -4.00 -2.89 -3.96
CA MET A 145 -2.81 -2.04 -3.84
C MET A 145 -3.04 -0.65 -4.46
N ALA A 146 -3.66 -0.59 -5.64
CA ALA A 146 -3.76 0.66 -6.41
C ALA A 146 -5.03 1.49 -6.15
N TYR A 147 -6.12 0.90 -5.65
CA TYR A 147 -7.44 1.54 -5.60
C TYR A 147 -8.10 1.51 -4.22
N SER A 148 -7.58 0.74 -3.27
CA SER A 148 -8.14 0.73 -1.91
C SER A 148 -7.66 1.91 -1.08
N PHE A 149 -8.43 2.23 -0.05
CA PHE A 149 -8.12 3.24 0.94
C PHE A 149 -8.01 2.57 2.31
N GLN A 150 -7.07 3.05 3.12
CA GLN A 150 -6.93 2.65 4.50
C GLN A 150 -7.25 3.84 5.40
N GLU A 151 -8.29 3.71 6.22
CA GLU A 151 -8.67 4.77 7.16
C GLU A 151 -7.63 4.84 8.30
N PRO A 152 -7.04 6.02 8.59
CA PRO A 152 -6.12 6.17 9.71
C PRO A 152 -6.77 5.80 11.04
N LEU A 153 -5.97 5.26 11.97
CA LEU A 153 -6.38 5.12 13.37
C LEU A 153 -6.43 6.51 14.04
N GLU A 154 -7.24 6.65 15.09
CA GLU A 154 -7.22 7.86 15.91
C GLU A 154 -5.90 7.92 16.70
N GLU A 155 -5.33 9.11 16.92
CA GLU A 155 -3.99 9.31 17.53
C GLU A 155 -3.83 8.70 18.94
N GLU A 156 -4.92 8.31 19.61
CA GLU A 156 -4.88 7.66 20.93
C GLU A 156 -4.81 6.12 20.86
N ASP A 157 -4.75 5.54 19.65
CA ASP A 157 -4.92 4.11 19.38
C ASP A 157 -3.67 3.42 18.78
N ASP A 158 -2.46 3.89 19.10
CA ASP A 158 -1.20 3.35 18.55
C ASP A 158 -0.97 1.84 18.80
N GLU A 159 -1.67 1.24 19.77
CA GLU A 159 -1.63 -0.21 20.06
C GLU A 159 -2.61 -1.05 19.20
N LYS A 160 -3.46 -0.43 18.38
CA LYS A 160 -4.46 -1.15 17.56
C LYS A 160 -3.87 -1.61 16.23
N GLU A 161 -4.38 -2.76 15.76
CA GLU A 161 -4.11 -3.20 14.39
C GLU A 161 -4.62 -2.16 13.38
N PRO A 162 -3.89 -1.89 12.29
CA PRO A 162 -4.32 -0.98 11.25
C PRO A 162 -5.70 -1.36 10.70
N ASN A 163 -6.54 -0.37 10.38
CA ASN A 163 -7.82 -0.65 9.74
C ASN A 163 -7.61 -1.43 8.43
N PRO A 164 -8.47 -2.40 8.10
CA PRO A 164 -8.38 -3.11 6.83
C PRO A 164 -8.68 -2.16 5.66
N PRO A 165 -8.11 -2.41 4.47
CA PRO A 165 -8.41 -1.62 3.30
C PRO A 165 -9.90 -1.73 2.91
N LEU A 166 -10.40 -0.71 2.24
CA LEU A 166 -11.75 -0.66 1.68
C LEU A 166 -11.75 0.02 0.32
N MET A 167 -12.72 -0.32 -0.53
CA MET A 167 -12.91 0.36 -1.81
C MET A 167 -13.88 1.52 -1.62
N VAL A 168 -13.51 2.70 -2.15
CA VAL A 168 -14.30 3.93 -2.05
C VAL A 168 -14.78 4.32 -3.45
N PRO A 169 -16.00 3.92 -3.86
CA PRO A 169 -16.53 4.31 -5.15
C PRO A 169 -16.48 5.82 -5.35
N ALA A 170 -16.12 6.23 -6.56
CA ALA A 170 -15.89 7.62 -6.98
C ALA A 170 -14.58 8.25 -6.48
N ALA A 171 -14.13 7.98 -5.25
CA ALA A 171 -12.86 8.53 -4.77
C ALA A 171 -11.66 7.91 -5.49
N ASP A 172 -11.74 6.61 -5.79
CA ASP A 172 -10.73 5.85 -6.54
C ASP A 172 -10.68 6.15 -8.06
N ILE A 173 -11.47 7.13 -8.55
CA ILE A 173 -11.40 7.66 -9.91
C ILE A 173 -10.39 8.81 -10.02
N LEU A 174 -10.03 9.46 -8.91
CA LEU A 174 -9.11 10.59 -8.92
C LEU A 174 -7.68 10.07 -9.00
N ASN A 175 -6.93 10.53 -10.00
CA ASN A 175 -5.50 10.29 -10.12
C ASN A 175 -4.72 10.98 -9.01
N HIS A 176 -3.44 10.60 -8.86
CA HIS A 176 -2.50 11.21 -7.93
C HIS A 176 -1.58 12.22 -8.61
N LEU A 177 -1.17 13.22 -7.83
CA LEU A 177 0.07 13.98 -8.01
C LEU A 177 0.61 14.34 -6.62
N PRO A 178 1.93 14.51 -6.43
CA PRO A 178 2.49 15.13 -5.22
C PRO A 178 1.90 16.52 -4.98
N ASP A 179 1.82 17.35 -6.04
CA ASP A 179 1.15 18.65 -6.05
C ASP A 179 -0.39 18.54 -6.20
N HIS A 180 -1.01 17.57 -5.52
CA HIS A 180 -2.46 17.35 -5.50
C HIS A 180 -3.28 18.59 -5.14
N ASN A 181 -4.54 18.61 -5.57
CA ASN A 181 -5.48 19.71 -5.35
C ASN A 181 -6.79 19.28 -4.67
N ALA A 182 -6.90 18.00 -4.27
CA ALA A 182 -7.98 17.46 -3.46
C ALA A 182 -7.47 16.39 -2.49
N ASN A 183 -8.18 16.18 -1.39
CA ASN A 183 -7.91 15.09 -0.45
C ASN A 183 -9.21 14.49 0.11
N LEU A 184 -9.11 13.25 0.59
CA LEU A 184 -10.20 12.54 1.23
C LEU A 184 -10.18 12.78 2.74
N GLU A 185 -11.33 13.12 3.29
CA GLU A 185 -11.53 13.29 4.73
C GLU A 185 -12.60 12.32 5.24
N TYR A 186 -12.36 11.74 6.41
CA TYR A 186 -13.23 10.75 7.01
C TYR A 186 -14.20 11.42 8.00
N SER A 187 -15.45 10.96 8.01
CA SER A 187 -16.45 11.39 8.98
C SER A 187 -17.25 10.17 9.47
N PRO A 188 -18.01 10.29 10.58
CA PRO A 188 -18.70 9.13 11.16
C PRO A 188 -19.66 8.43 10.20
N ASN A 189 -20.31 9.16 9.29
CA ASN A 189 -21.38 8.62 8.43
C ASN A 189 -21.01 8.56 6.93
N TYR A 190 -20.00 9.30 6.51
CA TYR A 190 -19.60 9.44 5.11
C TYR A 190 -18.13 9.83 5.01
N LEU A 191 -17.57 9.65 3.83
CA LEU A 191 -16.28 10.20 3.43
C LEU A 191 -16.55 11.42 2.55
N ARG A 192 -15.69 12.43 2.60
CA ARG A 192 -15.82 13.64 1.79
C ARG A 192 -14.53 13.94 1.05
N MET A 193 -14.62 14.14 -0.27
CA MET A 193 -13.51 14.61 -1.08
C MET A 193 -13.59 16.13 -1.15
N VAL A 194 -12.53 16.83 -0.76
CA VAL A 194 -12.51 18.29 -0.60
C VAL A 194 -11.37 18.88 -1.41
N ALA A 195 -11.59 20.02 -2.07
CA ALA A 195 -10.54 20.72 -2.76
C ALA A 195 -9.58 21.38 -1.76
N THR A 196 -8.28 21.15 -1.90
CA THR A 196 -7.24 21.77 -1.05
C THR A 196 -6.66 23.04 -1.67
N LYS A 197 -6.83 23.21 -2.98
CA LYS A 197 -6.33 24.34 -3.79
C LYS A 197 -7.42 24.83 -4.77
N PRO A 198 -7.27 26.02 -5.36
CA PRO A 198 -8.17 26.45 -6.43
C PRO A 198 -8.00 25.55 -7.66
N ILE A 199 -9.10 25.06 -8.23
CA ILE A 199 -9.08 24.19 -9.42
C ILE A 199 -9.79 24.92 -10.56
N PRO A 200 -9.07 25.42 -11.59
CA PRO A 200 -9.71 26.14 -12.67
C PRO A 200 -10.62 25.23 -13.50
N LYS A 201 -11.65 25.81 -14.11
CA LYS A 201 -12.51 25.09 -15.08
C LYS A 201 -11.66 24.35 -16.12
N GLY A 202 -12.03 23.09 -16.37
CA GLY A 202 -11.37 22.21 -17.34
C GLY A 202 -10.10 21.53 -16.84
N HIS A 203 -9.63 21.84 -15.62
CA HIS A 203 -8.47 21.18 -15.04
C HIS A 203 -8.87 19.90 -14.31
N GLU A 204 -7.94 18.94 -14.32
CA GLU A 204 -8.10 17.68 -13.60
C GLU A 204 -8.01 17.88 -12.08
N ILE A 205 -8.80 17.09 -11.38
CA ILE A 205 -8.83 17.00 -9.93
C ILE A 205 -7.97 15.79 -9.55
N PHE A 206 -6.89 16.07 -8.82
CA PHE A 206 -5.91 15.10 -8.35
C PHE A 206 -6.02 14.93 -6.84
N ASN A 207 -6.15 13.68 -6.41
CA ASN A 207 -6.08 13.27 -5.01
C ASN A 207 -4.60 13.12 -4.58
N THR A 208 -4.36 12.94 -3.28
CA THR A 208 -3.11 12.37 -2.77
C THR A 208 -3.31 10.90 -2.38
N TYR A 209 -2.35 10.05 -2.75
CA TYR A 209 -2.29 8.65 -2.27
C TYR A 209 -1.41 8.52 -1.02
N GLY A 210 -0.85 9.63 -0.54
CA GLY A 210 0.20 9.69 0.47
C GLY A 210 1.45 10.38 -0.07
N GLN A 211 2.47 10.49 0.79
CA GLN A 211 3.81 10.89 0.38
C GLN A 211 4.50 9.66 -0.20
N MET A 212 4.56 9.59 -1.53
CA MET A 212 4.96 8.38 -2.25
C MET A 212 6.17 8.62 -3.14
N ALA A 213 7.25 7.89 -2.87
CA ALA A 213 8.39 7.85 -3.76
C ALA A 213 8.08 7.11 -5.06
N ASN A 214 8.84 7.36 -6.12
CA ASN A 214 8.60 6.72 -7.43
C ASN A 214 8.72 5.19 -7.38
N TRP A 215 9.58 4.65 -6.50
CA TRP A 215 9.69 3.21 -6.31
C TRP A 215 8.40 2.61 -5.70
N GLN A 216 7.72 3.35 -4.81
CA GLN A 216 6.43 2.95 -4.24
C GLN A 216 5.30 3.13 -5.26
N LEU A 217 5.29 4.24 -6.01
CA LEU A 217 4.31 4.49 -7.07
C LEU A 217 4.31 3.39 -8.13
N ILE A 218 5.49 2.98 -8.61
CA ILE A 218 5.57 1.93 -9.62
C ILE A 218 5.17 0.57 -9.04
N HIS A 219 5.60 0.28 -7.81
CA HIS A 219 5.31 -0.98 -7.13
C HIS A 219 3.81 -1.15 -6.84
N MET A 220 3.18 -0.16 -6.23
CA MET A 220 1.81 -0.23 -5.72
C MET A 220 0.75 0.21 -6.73
N TYR A 221 1.09 1.10 -7.68
CA TYR A 221 0.13 1.72 -8.61
C TYR A 221 0.49 1.54 -10.09
N GLY A 222 1.69 1.07 -10.43
CA GLY A 222 2.09 0.80 -11.81
C GLY A 222 2.34 2.06 -12.66
N PHE A 223 2.69 3.19 -12.03
CA PHE A 223 3.12 4.41 -12.72
C PHE A 223 4.25 5.11 -11.95
N VAL A 224 4.88 6.09 -12.59
CA VAL A 224 5.86 6.99 -11.96
C VAL A 224 5.58 8.42 -12.42
N GLU A 225 6.01 9.38 -11.61
CA GLU A 225 6.03 10.78 -12.02
C GLU A 225 7.38 11.09 -12.69
N PRO A 226 7.39 11.77 -13.84
CA PRO A 226 8.62 12.14 -14.52
C PRO A 226 9.39 13.17 -13.70
N TYR A 227 10.73 13.15 -13.79
CA TYR A 227 11.54 14.18 -13.13
C TYR A 227 11.31 15.57 -13.79
N PRO A 228 11.14 16.66 -13.02
CA PRO A 228 11.29 16.79 -11.56
C PRO A 228 9.97 16.77 -10.76
N ASP A 229 8.91 16.20 -11.31
CA ASP A 229 7.55 16.38 -10.78
C ASP A 229 7.31 15.66 -9.44
N ASN A 230 8.06 14.59 -9.13
CA ASN A 230 8.00 13.94 -7.82
C ASN A 230 8.81 14.68 -6.73
N THR A 231 8.17 15.63 -6.06
CA THR A 231 8.76 16.34 -4.91
C THR A 231 8.86 15.46 -3.66
N ASP A 232 8.12 14.37 -3.60
CA ASP A 232 8.09 13.42 -2.48
C ASP A 232 9.00 12.19 -2.75
N ASP A 233 9.83 12.23 -3.79
CA ASP A 233 10.72 11.12 -4.14
C ASP A 233 11.78 10.87 -3.05
N THR A 234 12.14 9.60 -2.88
CA THR A 234 13.12 9.17 -1.87
C THR A 234 14.10 8.15 -2.43
N ALA A 235 15.23 8.04 -1.74
CA ALA A 235 16.19 6.96 -1.92
C ALA A 235 16.48 6.28 -0.58
N ASP A 236 16.64 4.97 -0.62
CA ASP A 236 16.83 4.16 0.58
C ASP A 236 18.30 3.76 0.74
N ILE A 237 18.81 3.88 1.96
CA ILE A 237 20.07 3.28 2.39
C ILE A 237 19.72 2.15 3.35
N GLN A 238 19.88 0.90 2.91
CA GLN A 238 19.65 -0.26 3.77
C GLN A 238 20.50 -0.14 5.04
N MET A 239 19.89 -0.32 6.21
CA MET A 239 20.56 -0.09 7.50
C MET A 239 21.78 -1.01 7.65
N VAL A 240 21.67 -2.24 7.14
CA VAL A 240 22.78 -3.20 7.09
C VAL A 240 23.94 -2.73 6.21
N THR A 241 23.71 -1.92 5.19
CA THR A 241 24.79 -1.32 4.37
C THR A 241 25.60 -0.31 5.18
N VAL A 242 24.97 0.43 6.10
CA VAL A 242 25.70 1.32 7.03
C VAL A 242 26.56 0.50 7.98
N ARG A 243 26.03 -0.61 8.52
CA ARG A 243 26.80 -1.57 9.33
C ARG A 243 28.00 -2.13 8.56
N GLU A 244 27.78 -2.56 7.31
CA GLU A 244 28.83 -3.11 6.47
C GLU A 244 29.93 -2.09 6.17
N ALA A 245 29.57 -0.84 5.83
CA ALA A 245 30.52 0.24 5.62
C ALA A 245 31.35 0.49 6.88
N ALA A 246 30.73 0.48 8.05
CA ALA A 246 31.42 0.64 9.32
C ALA A 246 32.37 -0.55 9.62
N LEU A 247 31.94 -1.79 9.33
CA LEU A 247 32.78 -2.99 9.46
C LEU A 247 33.98 -2.99 8.52
N GLN A 248 33.86 -2.44 7.31
CA GLN A 248 34.98 -2.30 6.36
C GLN A 248 36.08 -1.36 6.86
N GLY A 249 35.74 -0.41 7.74
CA GLY A 249 36.69 0.52 8.35
C GLY A 249 37.53 -0.09 9.48
N THR A 250 37.15 -1.26 10.00
CA THR A 250 37.84 -1.92 11.13
C THR A 250 39.02 -2.77 10.67
N LYS A 251 40.09 -2.84 11.48
CA LYS A 251 41.27 -3.66 11.17
C LYS A 251 41.48 -4.80 12.15
N ALA A 252 41.02 -4.64 13.38
CA ALA A 252 41.16 -5.63 14.45
C ALA A 252 39.84 -6.34 14.74
N GLU A 253 39.91 -7.61 15.08
CA GLU A 253 38.73 -8.41 15.45
C GLU A 253 37.97 -7.81 16.65
N ALA A 254 38.70 -7.23 17.61
CA ALA A 254 38.09 -6.57 18.76
C ALA A 254 37.23 -5.34 18.36
N GLU A 255 37.64 -4.59 17.34
CA GLU A 255 36.87 -3.45 16.81
C GLU A 255 35.59 -3.92 16.12
N ARG A 256 35.67 -5.05 15.40
CA ARG A 256 34.50 -5.68 14.75
C ARG A 256 33.46 -6.12 15.77
N LEU A 257 33.89 -6.80 16.84
CA LEU A 257 33.00 -7.24 17.91
C LEU A 257 32.32 -6.06 18.60
N LEU A 258 33.06 -5.00 18.93
CA LEU A 258 32.49 -3.79 19.51
C LEU A 258 31.44 -3.13 18.60
N LEU A 259 31.65 -3.17 17.29
CA LEU A 259 30.69 -2.62 16.32
C LEU A 259 29.40 -3.43 16.27
N LEU A 260 29.50 -4.76 16.31
CA LEU A 260 28.32 -5.64 16.40
C LEU A 260 27.56 -5.42 17.71
N GLU A 261 28.25 -5.21 18.84
CA GLU A 261 27.57 -4.86 20.10
C GLU A 261 26.82 -3.52 20.02
N ARG A 262 27.36 -2.53 19.30
CA ARG A 262 26.65 -1.26 19.04
C ARG A 262 25.43 -1.45 18.14
N TRP A 263 25.55 -2.31 17.12
CA TRP A 263 24.42 -2.67 16.27
C TRP A 263 23.31 -3.34 17.08
N ASP A 264 23.65 -4.33 17.91
CA ASP A 264 22.69 -5.01 18.78
C ASP A 264 22.02 -4.04 19.77
N TYR A 265 22.75 -3.03 20.26
CA TYR A 265 22.19 -1.97 21.08
C TYR A 265 21.19 -1.11 20.31
N LEU A 266 21.51 -0.70 19.07
CA LEU A 266 20.59 0.03 18.20
C LEU A 266 19.32 -0.78 17.88
N CYS A 267 19.46 -2.09 17.64
CA CYS A 267 18.32 -2.99 17.43
C CYS A 267 17.39 -3.01 18.67
N LYS A 268 17.96 -3.01 19.88
CA LYS A 268 17.17 -2.95 21.13
C LYS A 268 16.47 -1.63 21.36
N LEU A 269 16.99 -0.55 20.78
CA LEU A 269 16.35 0.76 20.78
C LEU A 269 15.33 0.92 19.65
N GLU A 270 15.13 -0.12 18.83
CA GLU A 270 14.27 -0.08 17.63
C GLU A 270 14.69 1.01 16.62
N MET A 271 15.97 1.42 16.66
CA MET A 271 16.53 2.43 15.76
C MET A 271 17.04 1.82 14.44
N VAL A 272 17.36 0.52 14.45
CA VAL A 272 17.75 -0.24 13.25
C VAL A 272 17.18 -1.64 13.25
N GLY A 273 17.10 -2.25 12.07
CA GLY A 273 16.73 -3.65 11.88
C GLY A 273 17.42 -4.28 10.69
N GLU A 274 17.40 -5.61 10.58
CA GLU A 274 18.04 -6.34 9.47
C GLU A 274 17.35 -6.11 8.13
N GLU A 275 16.05 -5.79 8.13
CA GLU A 275 15.26 -5.50 6.92
C GLU A 275 14.93 -4.00 6.77
N GLY A 276 15.45 -3.14 7.65
CA GLY A 276 15.15 -1.71 7.66
C GLY A 276 16.03 -0.89 6.72
N ALA A 277 15.53 0.29 6.34
CA ALA A 277 16.26 1.26 5.53
C ALA A 277 16.16 2.67 6.12
N PHE A 278 17.21 3.46 5.96
CA PHE A 278 17.15 4.91 6.16
C PHE A 278 16.61 5.57 4.89
N VAL A 279 15.61 6.42 5.05
CA VAL A 279 14.87 7.03 3.93
C VAL A 279 15.33 8.46 3.72
N ILE A 280 15.90 8.74 2.55
CA ILE A 280 16.50 10.04 2.20
C ILE A 280 15.60 10.74 1.18
N GLY A 281 14.99 11.87 1.56
CA GLY A 281 14.23 12.73 0.64
C GLY A 281 15.09 13.82 0.00
N TRP A 282 14.49 14.62 -0.88
CA TRP A 282 15.17 15.72 -1.58
C TRP A 282 15.75 16.79 -0.65
N GLU A 283 15.00 17.19 0.37
CA GLU A 283 15.35 18.31 1.26
C GLU A 283 15.75 17.88 2.68
N LYS A 284 15.32 16.67 3.10
CA LYS A 284 15.52 16.16 4.45
C LYS A 284 15.58 14.64 4.48
N VAL A 285 16.19 14.10 5.52
CA VAL A 285 16.10 12.68 5.86
C VAL A 285 14.74 12.45 6.53
N LEU A 286 13.98 11.44 6.10
CA LEU A 286 12.68 11.14 6.70
C LEU A 286 12.83 10.32 7.98
N THR A 287 13.81 9.42 8.01
CA THR A 287 14.24 8.66 9.21
C THR A 287 15.39 9.37 9.93
N GLU A 288 15.20 10.66 10.26
CA GLU A 288 16.27 11.51 10.79
C GLU A 288 16.75 11.04 12.17
N GLU A 289 15.82 10.67 13.05
CA GLU A 289 16.13 10.20 14.40
C GLU A 289 16.95 8.90 14.36
N GLU A 290 16.50 7.92 13.58
CA GLU A 290 17.14 6.63 13.42
C GLU A 290 18.55 6.80 12.83
N LEU A 291 18.68 7.61 11.78
CA LEU A 291 19.97 7.82 11.12
C LEU A 291 20.94 8.58 12.02
N THR A 292 20.50 9.70 12.62
CA THR A 292 21.37 10.51 13.49
C THR A 292 21.78 9.73 14.73
N THR A 293 20.87 8.95 15.33
CA THR A 293 21.18 8.07 16.46
C THR A 293 22.20 7.01 16.05
N THR A 294 21.99 6.34 14.91
CA THR A 294 22.91 5.33 14.37
C THR A 294 24.31 5.88 14.14
N LEU A 295 24.43 7.07 13.56
CA LEU A 295 25.72 7.73 13.31
C LEU A 295 26.40 8.21 14.60
N LYS A 296 25.62 8.53 15.64
CA LYS A 296 26.11 9.08 16.90
C LYS A 296 26.61 8.02 17.88
N VAL A 297 26.16 6.77 17.82
CA VAL A 297 26.43 5.75 18.87
C VAL A 297 27.93 5.58 19.14
N GLU A 298 28.39 6.28 20.18
CA GLU A 298 29.58 5.94 20.94
C GLU A 298 29.19 4.79 21.85
N GLY A 299 29.91 3.66 21.80
CA GLY A 299 29.51 2.42 22.46
C GLY A 299 29.26 2.56 23.96
N PRO A 300 28.60 1.56 24.60
CA PRO A 300 28.38 1.60 26.05
C PRO A 300 29.71 1.76 26.79
N LYS A 301 29.69 2.62 27.82
CA LYS A 301 30.82 2.81 28.75
C LYS A 301 31.07 1.57 29.60
#